data_AF-A0A5C3KWU4-F1
#
_entry.id   AF-A0A5C3KWU4-F1
#
_cell.length_a   1.000
_cell.length_b   1.000
_cell.length_c   1.000
_cell.angle_alpha   90.00
_cell.angle_beta   90.00
_cell.angle_gamma   90.00
#
_symmetry.space_group_name_H-M   'P 1'
#
loop_
_entity.id
_entity.type
_entity.pdbx_description
1 polymer ?
#
loop_
_entity_poly.entity_id
_entity_poly.type
_entity_poly.pdbx_seq_one_letter_code
_entity_poly.pdbx_strand_id
1 'polypeptide(L)'
;MLIWIENSLSPQEIHEQLLLDNNESFKQQILKYLESSHQGDFLGSTMKCMEENTPTVKVCRTKPGIYETNPNLMADSTDDDYMDPTLSLPIPPPVVTHAISETDHSNYTDNIDSCESCNLLEKWWHQFRDTVNDIIFQCNVYSYGDEICKACFPRDIHEHTTIDDDGHICLKKLEPMLNTFSLPVSYITWCNTDVTTLLSGTAIKAIVSYVTDYITKPMLKSHQIFSAAYDIYQRNIHLADTKNDRIQSARKL
;
A
#
# COMPACT_ATOMS: atom_id res chain seq x y z
N MET A 1 12.77 -0.17 -3.05
CA MET A 1 13.51 0.75 -2.17
C MET A 1 14.21 -0.09 -1.11
N LEU A 2 15.48 0.20 -0.80
CA LEU A 2 16.20 -0.42 0.32
C LEU A 2 16.49 0.67 1.34
N ILE A 3 16.05 0.49 2.58
CA ILE A 3 16.31 1.40 3.69
C ILE A 3 17.24 0.69 4.66
N TRP A 4 18.36 1.33 4.98
CA TRP A 4 19.26 0.88 6.04
C TRP A 4 18.98 1.66 7.32
N ILE A 5 18.70 0.95 8.40
CA ILE A 5 18.48 1.56 9.71
C ILE A 5 19.78 1.42 10.51
N GLU A 6 20.41 2.56 10.80
CA GLU A 6 21.63 2.57 11.61
C GLU A 6 21.36 1.99 13.00
N ASN A 7 22.29 1.20 13.52
CA ASN A 7 22.19 0.51 14.82
C ASN A 7 21.04 -0.50 14.92
N SER A 8 20.48 -0.98 13.81
CA SER A 8 19.54 -2.11 13.84
C SER A 8 20.24 -3.41 14.22
N LEU A 9 19.62 -4.19 15.10
CA LEU A 9 20.03 -5.57 15.35
C LEU A 9 19.93 -6.39 14.06
N SER A 10 20.85 -7.34 13.90
CA SER A 10 20.75 -8.33 12.84
C SER A 10 19.55 -9.26 13.06
N PRO A 11 18.99 -9.87 12.00
CA PRO A 11 17.91 -10.84 12.12
C PRO A 11 18.21 -11.97 13.10
N GLN A 12 19.47 -12.42 13.15
CA GLN A 12 19.92 -13.44 14.09
C GLN A 12 19.88 -12.93 15.53
N GLU A 13 20.39 -11.74 15.81
CA GLU A 13 20.34 -11.15 17.15
C GLU A 13 18.89 -10.95 17.60
N ILE A 14 18.00 -10.48 16.72
CA ILE A 14 16.57 -10.36 17.03
C ILE A 14 16.00 -11.73 17.39
N HIS A 15 16.27 -12.76 16.58
CA HIS A 15 15.79 -14.12 16.82
C HIS A 15 16.27 -14.68 18.16
N GLU A 16 17.56 -14.54 18.48
CA GLU A 16 18.13 -14.95 19.76
C GLU A 16 17.46 -14.24 20.94
N GLN A 17 17.19 -12.92 20.81
CA GLN A 17 16.51 -12.15 21.86
C GLN A 17 15.05 -12.55 22.05
N LEU A 18 14.35 -12.97 20.97
CA LEU A 18 12.96 -13.45 21.03
C LEU A 18 12.83 -14.80 21.76
N LEU A 19 13.86 -15.66 21.66
CA LEU A 19 13.88 -16.98 22.31
C LEU A 19 14.25 -16.94 23.80
N LEU A 20 14.69 -15.80 24.32
CA LEU A 20 14.99 -15.65 25.75
C LEU A 20 13.70 -15.53 26.57
N ASP A 21 13.47 -16.49 27.48
CA ASP A 21 12.30 -16.55 28.36
C ASP A 21 12.14 -15.29 29.24
N ASN A 22 13.23 -14.62 29.58
CA ASN A 22 13.25 -13.49 30.51
C ASN A 22 13.29 -12.11 29.80
N ASN A 23 13.01 -12.03 28.50
CA ASN A 23 13.12 -10.78 27.74
C ASN A 23 11.79 -10.21 27.22
N GLU A 24 10.77 -10.19 28.09
CA GLU A 24 9.44 -9.67 27.75
C GLU A 24 9.44 -8.20 27.34
N SER A 25 10.35 -7.38 27.91
CA SER A 25 10.47 -5.96 27.54
C SER A 25 10.90 -5.79 26.09
N PHE A 26 11.86 -6.59 25.61
CA PHE A 26 12.27 -6.54 24.22
C PHE A 26 11.15 -7.03 23.30
N LYS A 27 10.50 -8.15 23.63
CA LYS A 27 9.36 -8.69 22.86
C LYS A 27 8.26 -7.64 22.69
N GLN A 28 7.85 -6.98 23.77
CA GLN A 28 6.83 -5.94 23.70
C GLN A 28 7.25 -4.75 22.82
N GLN A 29 8.51 -4.32 22.93
CA GLN A 29 9.02 -3.19 22.15
C GLN A 29 9.13 -3.50 20.66
N ILE A 30 9.65 -4.68 20.29
CA ILE A 30 9.77 -5.08 18.87
C ILE A 30 8.39 -5.29 18.24
N LEU A 31 7.44 -5.90 18.97
CA LEU A 31 6.07 -6.05 18.48
C LEU A 31 5.41 -4.68 18.26
N LYS A 32 5.51 -3.76 19.23
CA LYS A 32 4.97 -2.40 19.09
C LYS A 32 5.59 -1.66 17.89
N TYR A 33 6.90 -1.81 17.68
CA TYR A 33 7.57 -1.23 16.52
C TYR A 33 7.04 -1.82 15.21
N LEU A 34 6.91 -3.14 15.11
CA LEU A 34 6.45 -3.81 13.90
C LEU A 34 4.99 -3.45 13.58
N GLU A 35 4.10 -3.42 14.58
CA GLU A 35 2.69 -3.01 14.42
C GLU A 35 2.56 -1.53 14.01
N SER A 36 3.50 -0.67 14.43
CA SER A 36 3.53 0.73 13.98
C SER A 36 3.97 0.88 12.52
N SER A 37 4.66 -0.13 11.98
CA SER A 37 5.26 -0.12 10.64
C SER A 37 4.47 -0.94 9.60
N HIS A 38 3.76 -1.96 10.07
CA HIS A 38 3.04 -2.96 9.26
C HIS A 38 1.59 -3.05 9.72
N GLN A 39 0.66 -2.96 8.79
CA GLN A 39 -0.76 -3.12 9.05
C GLN A 39 -1.39 -4.07 8.04
N GLY A 40 -2.33 -4.89 8.51
CA GLY A 40 -3.04 -5.89 7.71
C GLY A 40 -4.54 -5.67 7.71
N ASP A 41 -4.97 -4.46 8.04
CA ASP A 41 -6.35 -4.03 8.26
C ASP A 41 -6.52 -2.53 7.96
N PHE A 42 -7.76 -2.11 7.67
CA PHE A 42 -8.07 -0.70 7.43
C PHE A 42 -8.01 0.13 8.72
N LEU A 43 -7.68 1.41 8.58
CA LEU A 43 -7.62 2.36 9.68
C LEU A 43 -9.03 2.81 10.08
N GLY A 44 -9.58 2.23 11.15
CA GLY A 44 -10.90 2.60 11.66
C GLY A 44 -12.07 2.27 10.72
N SER A 45 -11.83 1.41 9.72
CA SER A 45 -12.80 0.99 8.72
C SER A 45 -12.74 -0.54 8.54
N THR A 46 -13.53 -1.07 7.62
CA THR A 46 -13.55 -2.50 7.26
C THR A 46 -13.71 -2.63 5.76
N MET A 47 -13.34 -3.78 5.18
CA MET A 47 -13.56 -4.05 3.76
C MET A 47 -14.98 -3.71 3.31
N LYS A 48 -15.99 -4.11 4.10
CA LYS A 48 -17.40 -3.84 3.80
C LYS A 48 -17.70 -2.34 3.74
N CYS A 49 -17.21 -1.58 4.71
CA CYS A 49 -17.40 -0.13 4.76
C CYS A 49 -16.76 0.55 3.54
N MET A 50 -15.60 0.08 3.11
CA MET A 50 -14.92 0.62 1.92
C MET A 50 -15.67 0.28 0.63
N GLU A 51 -16.22 -0.92 0.50
CA GLU A 51 -17.05 -1.32 -0.64
C GLU A 51 -18.34 -0.51 -0.77
N GLU A 52 -18.90 -0.06 0.35
CA GLU A 52 -20.12 0.75 0.37
C GLU A 52 -19.87 2.24 0.09
N ASN A 53 -18.71 2.77 0.49
CA ASN A 53 -18.44 4.22 0.51
C ASN A 53 -17.42 4.70 -0.52
N THR A 54 -16.59 3.83 -1.09
CA THR A 54 -15.55 4.24 -2.04
C THR A 54 -15.97 3.96 -3.48
N PRO A 55 -16.07 4.99 -4.34
CA PRO A 55 -16.31 4.82 -5.77
C PRO A 55 -15.19 3.97 -6.36
N THR A 56 -15.52 2.74 -6.76
CA THR A 56 -14.51 1.80 -7.21
C THR A 56 -14.57 1.64 -8.72
N VAL A 57 -13.45 1.86 -9.42
CA VAL A 57 -13.25 1.30 -10.75
C VAL A 57 -12.59 -0.06 -10.57
N LYS A 58 -13.33 -1.07 -10.09
CA LYS A 58 -12.77 -2.43 -9.95
C LYS A 58 -12.48 -2.97 -11.36
N VAL A 59 -11.20 -3.01 -11.70
CA VAL A 59 -10.69 -3.73 -12.87
C VAL A 59 -10.60 -5.20 -12.48
N CYS A 60 -11.51 -6.02 -13.00
CA CYS A 60 -11.45 -7.46 -12.80
C CYS A 60 -10.35 -8.03 -13.70
N ARG A 61 -9.45 -8.81 -13.11
CA ARG A 61 -8.41 -9.52 -13.84
C ARG A 61 -9.01 -10.80 -14.42
N THR A 62 -9.65 -10.70 -15.58
CA THR A 62 -10.29 -11.87 -16.22
C THR A 62 -9.25 -12.82 -16.82
N LYS A 63 -8.05 -12.33 -17.20
CA LYS A 63 -6.90 -13.13 -17.69
C LYS A 63 -5.54 -12.48 -17.35
N PRO A 64 -4.42 -13.24 -17.33
CA PRO A 64 -3.09 -12.67 -17.16
C PRO A 64 -2.78 -11.63 -18.25
N GLY A 65 -2.62 -10.36 -17.85
CA GLY A 65 -2.27 -9.26 -18.75
C GLY A 65 -3.45 -8.55 -19.43
N ILE A 66 -4.70 -8.93 -19.14
CA ILE A 66 -5.89 -8.22 -19.62
C ILE A 66 -6.61 -7.60 -18.41
N TYR A 67 -6.69 -6.28 -18.43
CA TYR A 67 -7.39 -5.45 -17.47
C TYR A 67 -8.77 -5.13 -18.04
N GLU A 68 -9.81 -5.82 -17.61
CA GLU A 68 -11.19 -5.48 -17.98
C GLU A 68 -11.80 -4.71 -16.82
N THR A 69 -12.15 -3.43 -17.07
CA THR A 69 -13.04 -2.70 -16.16
C THR A 69 -14.34 -3.48 -16.08
N ASN A 70 -14.81 -3.81 -14.88
CA ASN A 70 -16.14 -4.42 -14.76
C ASN A 70 -17.18 -3.32 -15.03
N PRO A 71 -17.90 -3.36 -16.17
CA PRO A 71 -18.84 -2.29 -16.52
C PRO A 71 -20.05 -2.23 -15.56
N ASN A 72 -20.31 -3.29 -14.79
CA ASN A 72 -21.38 -3.34 -13.78
C ASN A 72 -20.96 -2.72 -12.43
N LEU A 73 -19.70 -2.30 -12.28
CA LEU A 73 -19.16 -1.64 -11.08
C LEU A 73 -18.72 -0.20 -11.37
N MET A 74 -19.07 0.37 -12.53
CA MET A 74 -19.04 1.82 -12.69
C MET A 74 -20.02 2.37 -11.65
N ALA A 75 -19.50 2.78 -10.50
CA ALA A 75 -20.30 3.51 -9.54
C ALA A 75 -20.93 4.67 -10.31
N ASP A 76 -22.25 4.72 -10.30
CA ASP A 76 -23.05 5.86 -10.70
C ASP A 76 -22.78 6.97 -9.67
N SER A 77 -21.52 7.41 -9.54
CA SER A 77 -21.12 8.42 -8.59
C SER A 77 -21.58 9.74 -9.16
N THR A 78 -22.77 10.14 -8.76
CA THR A 78 -23.32 11.50 -8.91
C THR A 78 -22.53 12.55 -8.12
N ASP A 79 -21.38 12.19 -7.53
CA ASP A 79 -20.52 13.07 -6.76
C ASP A 79 -19.40 13.60 -7.65
N ASP A 80 -19.64 14.78 -8.21
CA ASP A 80 -18.75 15.47 -9.17
C ASP A 80 -17.39 15.86 -8.54
N ASP A 81 -17.20 15.62 -7.22
CA ASP A 81 -16.05 16.07 -6.43
C ASP A 81 -15.14 14.92 -5.91
N TYR A 82 -15.44 13.64 -6.21
CA TYR A 82 -14.54 12.55 -5.84
C TYR A 82 -13.27 12.55 -6.68
N MET A 83 -12.11 12.55 -6.02
CA MET A 83 -10.80 12.48 -6.65
C MET A 83 -10.05 11.22 -6.20
N ASP A 84 -9.73 10.34 -7.15
CA ASP A 84 -8.97 9.12 -6.89
C ASP A 84 -7.57 9.45 -6.32
N PRO A 85 -7.25 9.02 -5.09
CA PRO A 85 -5.97 9.32 -4.46
C PRO A 85 -4.79 8.58 -5.09
N THR A 86 -5.04 7.58 -5.92
CA THR A 86 -3.99 6.90 -6.71
C THR A 86 -3.55 7.70 -7.93
N LEU A 87 -4.35 8.71 -8.32
CA LEU A 87 -4.12 9.58 -9.47
C LEU A 87 -3.80 11.03 -9.07
N SER A 88 -3.67 11.30 -7.77
CA SER A 88 -3.39 12.63 -7.23
C SER A 88 -2.20 12.62 -6.29
N LEU A 89 -1.59 13.80 -6.10
CA LEU A 89 -0.45 13.97 -5.22
C LEU A 89 -0.91 14.02 -3.75
N PRO A 90 -0.06 13.54 -2.82
CA PRO A 90 -0.39 13.51 -1.41
C PRO A 90 -0.43 14.93 -0.88
N ILE A 91 -1.26 15.16 0.11
CA ILE A 91 -1.22 16.43 0.85
C ILE A 91 -0.12 16.30 1.92
N PRO A 92 0.93 17.13 1.91
CA PRO A 92 1.95 17.10 2.97
C PRO A 92 1.34 17.56 4.30
N PRO A 93 1.87 17.10 5.45
CA PRO A 93 1.41 17.57 6.75
C PRO A 93 1.61 19.08 6.88
N PRO A 94 0.69 19.79 7.56
CA PRO A 94 0.87 21.21 7.82
C PRO A 94 2.10 21.45 8.69
N VAL A 95 2.77 22.58 8.47
CA VAL A 95 3.92 22.99 9.29
C VAL A 95 3.41 23.44 10.65
N VAL A 96 3.83 22.77 11.72
CA VAL A 96 3.56 23.20 13.10
C VAL A 96 4.73 24.03 13.60
N THR A 97 4.44 25.21 14.14
CA THR A 97 5.44 26.22 14.53
C THR A 97 6.01 26.01 15.94
N HIS A 98 5.53 24.99 16.67
CA HIS A 98 5.97 24.65 18.01
C HIS A 98 6.10 23.12 18.16
N ALA A 99 6.87 22.68 19.17
CA ALA A 99 7.00 21.27 19.48
C ALA A 99 5.67 20.73 20.04
N ILE A 100 5.21 19.60 19.50
CA ILE A 100 3.93 18.95 19.84
C ILE A 100 4.07 18.12 21.14
N SER A 101 4.97 18.52 22.05
CA SER A 101 4.99 17.89 23.37
C SER A 101 3.76 18.38 24.11
N GLU A 102 3.09 17.50 24.86
CA GLU A 102 1.89 17.81 25.67
C GLU A 102 2.10 18.99 26.66
N THR A 103 3.32 19.52 26.76
CA THR A 103 3.76 20.53 27.73
C THR A 103 4.22 21.87 27.14
N ASP A 104 4.35 22.04 25.83
CA ASP A 104 4.95 23.27 25.25
C ASP A 104 3.98 24.42 24.94
N HIS A 105 2.69 24.27 25.23
CA HIS A 105 1.76 25.41 25.25
C HIS A 105 2.02 26.37 26.44
N SER A 106 3.05 26.15 27.27
CA SER A 106 3.35 27.01 28.42
C SER A 106 3.76 28.45 28.05
N ASN A 107 4.21 28.68 26.81
CA ASN A 107 4.68 29.99 26.34
C ASN A 107 3.69 30.72 25.42
N TYR A 108 2.56 30.09 25.09
CA TYR A 108 1.52 30.67 24.23
C TYR A 108 0.21 30.60 25.01
N THR A 109 -0.47 31.72 25.20
CA THR A 109 -1.65 31.88 26.07
C THR A 109 -2.89 31.10 25.65
N ASP A 110 -2.77 30.20 24.68
CA ASP A 110 -3.89 29.57 24.02
C ASP A 110 -4.04 28.14 24.52
N ASN A 111 -5.22 27.84 25.04
CA ASN A 111 -5.66 26.50 25.39
C ASN A 111 -5.40 25.54 24.22
N ILE A 112 -4.96 24.30 24.47
CA ILE A 112 -4.65 23.31 23.44
C ILE A 112 -5.80 23.12 22.43
N ASP A 113 -7.04 23.19 22.94
CA ASP A 113 -8.28 23.09 22.15
C ASP A 113 -8.47 24.26 21.16
N SER A 114 -7.81 25.40 21.41
CA SER A 114 -7.91 26.62 20.60
C SER A 114 -6.73 26.81 19.64
N CYS A 115 -5.73 25.92 19.65
CA CYS A 115 -4.56 26.06 18.81
C CYS A 115 -4.88 25.70 17.34
N GLU A 116 -4.85 26.69 16.46
CA GLU A 116 -5.16 26.50 15.04
C GLU A 116 -4.23 25.49 14.36
N SER A 117 -2.91 25.55 14.63
CA SER A 117 -1.96 24.62 14.00
C SER A 117 -2.12 23.17 14.49
N CYS A 118 -2.47 22.95 15.76
CA CYS A 118 -2.76 21.61 16.28
C CYS A 118 -4.04 21.06 15.66
N ASN A 119 -5.09 21.88 15.57
CA ASN A 119 -6.35 21.53 14.92
C ASN A 119 -6.16 21.22 13.42
N LEU A 120 -5.29 21.97 12.72
CA LEU A 120 -4.93 21.68 11.32
C LEU A 120 -4.19 20.36 11.18
N LEU A 121 -3.23 20.07 12.07
CA LEU A 121 -2.51 18.81 12.05
C LEU A 121 -3.43 17.62 12.35
N GLU A 122 -4.34 17.74 13.32
CA GLU A 122 -5.32 16.70 13.62
C GLU A 122 -6.26 16.43 12.44
N LYS A 123 -6.74 17.49 11.77
CA LYS A 123 -7.52 17.36 10.53
C LYS A 123 -6.73 16.65 9.44
N TRP A 124 -5.45 17.00 9.28
CA TRP A 124 -4.58 16.32 8.32
C TRP A 124 -4.40 14.83 8.66
N TRP A 125 -4.25 14.46 9.94
CA TRP A 125 -4.17 13.05 10.33
C TRP A 125 -5.44 12.27 10.01
N HIS A 126 -6.62 12.87 10.16
CA HIS A 126 -7.87 12.26 9.72
C HIS A 126 -7.88 12.05 8.21
N GLN A 127 -7.58 13.09 7.43
CA GLN A 127 -7.48 13.01 5.98
C GLN A 127 -6.45 11.99 5.50
N PHE A 128 -5.30 11.91 6.17
CA PHE A 128 -4.25 10.93 5.89
C PHE A 128 -4.79 9.51 6.04
N ARG A 129 -5.51 9.20 7.12
CA ARG A 129 -6.07 7.85 7.34
C ARG A 129 -7.10 7.49 6.28
N ASP A 130 -7.99 8.41 5.95
CA ASP A 130 -9.02 8.21 4.92
C ASP A 130 -8.39 8.01 3.54
N THR A 131 -7.41 8.85 3.18
CA THR A 131 -6.67 8.76 1.92
C THR A 131 -5.91 7.45 1.80
N VAL A 132 -5.24 6.99 2.88
CA VAL A 132 -4.54 5.71 2.86
C VAL A 132 -5.53 4.55 2.71
N ASN A 133 -6.64 4.55 3.44
CA ASN A 133 -7.68 3.52 3.31
C ASN A 133 -8.17 3.40 1.86
N ASP A 134 -8.41 4.53 1.19
CA ASP A 134 -8.82 4.54 -0.21
C ASP A 134 -7.69 4.03 -1.14
N ILE A 135 -6.45 4.51 -1.02
CA ILE A 135 -5.30 4.00 -1.78
C ILE A 135 -5.17 2.47 -1.64
N ILE A 136 -5.25 1.95 -0.41
CA ILE A 136 -5.09 0.53 -0.19
C ILE A 136 -6.31 -0.26 -0.71
N PHE A 137 -7.50 0.33 -0.67
CA PHE A 137 -8.69 -0.28 -1.24
C PHE A 137 -8.58 -0.42 -2.76
N GLN A 138 -8.12 0.64 -3.43
CA GLN A 138 -7.97 0.65 -4.89
C GLN A 138 -6.81 -0.24 -5.38
N CYS A 139 -5.67 -0.25 -4.67
CA CYS A 139 -4.43 -0.87 -5.16
C CYS A 139 -4.02 -2.18 -4.48
N ASN A 140 -4.43 -2.43 -3.24
CA ASN A 140 -3.93 -3.54 -2.41
C ASN A 140 -4.98 -4.63 -2.15
N VAL A 141 -6.25 -4.37 -2.47
CA VAL A 141 -7.33 -5.36 -2.37
C VAL A 141 -7.37 -6.21 -3.64
N TYR A 142 -7.39 -7.52 -3.47
CA TYR A 142 -7.52 -8.46 -4.57
C TYR A 142 -8.97 -8.90 -4.72
N SER A 143 -9.45 -8.90 -5.95
CA SER A 143 -10.65 -9.64 -6.32
C SER A 143 -10.23 -10.82 -7.18
N TYR A 144 -10.68 -12.02 -6.82
CA TYR A 144 -10.32 -13.24 -7.54
C TYR A 144 -11.57 -14.08 -7.80
N GLY A 145 -11.64 -14.66 -9.01
CA GLY A 145 -12.70 -15.59 -9.41
C GLY A 145 -12.22 -17.03 -9.36
N ASP A 146 -12.88 -17.85 -8.53
CA ASP A 146 -13.01 -19.32 -8.47
C ASP A 146 -11.83 -20.30 -8.75
N GLU A 147 -10.63 -19.86 -9.10
CA GLU A 147 -9.42 -20.69 -9.23
C GLU A 147 -8.42 -20.52 -8.05
N ILE A 148 -7.32 -21.26 -8.05
CA ILE A 148 -6.23 -21.11 -7.07
C ILE A 148 -5.51 -19.79 -7.34
N CYS A 149 -5.68 -18.82 -6.44
CA CYS A 149 -5.00 -17.53 -6.55
C CYS A 149 -3.47 -17.70 -6.45
N LYS A 150 -2.74 -17.36 -7.52
CA LYS A 150 -1.26 -17.40 -7.56
C LYS A 150 -0.59 -16.49 -6.52
N ALA A 151 -1.30 -15.48 -6.04
CA ALA A 151 -0.85 -14.58 -4.98
C ALA A 151 -1.23 -15.09 -3.58
N CYS A 152 -1.73 -16.32 -3.47
CA CYS A 152 -2.10 -16.99 -2.23
C CYS A 152 -3.15 -16.22 -1.40
N PHE A 153 -4.15 -15.66 -2.08
CA PHE A 153 -5.34 -15.12 -1.43
C PHE A 153 -6.45 -16.18 -1.34
N PRO A 154 -7.27 -16.19 -0.28
CA PRO A 154 -7.18 -15.34 0.91
C PRO A 154 -5.95 -15.67 1.77
N ARG A 155 -5.39 -14.65 2.43
CA ARG A 155 -4.34 -14.81 3.45
C ARG A 155 -4.95 -15.29 4.76
N ASP A 156 -4.14 -15.92 5.61
CA ASP A 156 -4.55 -16.30 6.95
C ASP A 156 -4.85 -15.07 7.83
N ILE A 157 -5.88 -15.20 8.67
CA ILE A 157 -6.31 -14.16 9.61
C ILE A 157 -5.64 -14.42 10.95
N HIS A 158 -5.08 -13.36 11.53
CA HIS A 158 -4.46 -13.37 12.85
C HIS A 158 -5.06 -12.22 13.66
N GLU A 159 -5.85 -12.54 14.69
CA GLU A 159 -6.54 -11.51 15.50
C GLU A 159 -5.56 -10.65 16.31
N HIS A 160 -4.44 -11.24 16.71
CA HIS A 160 -3.41 -10.62 17.52
C HIS A 160 -2.03 -10.93 16.97
N THR A 161 -1.08 -10.03 17.23
CA THR A 161 0.32 -10.28 16.94
C THR A 161 0.89 -11.25 17.98
N THR A 162 1.47 -12.36 17.53
CA THR A 162 2.04 -13.40 18.40
C THR A 162 3.47 -13.74 18.01
N ILE A 163 4.20 -14.32 18.97
CA ILE A 163 5.52 -14.90 18.76
C ILE A 163 5.39 -16.40 19.00
N ASP A 164 5.77 -17.20 18.02
CA ASP A 164 5.73 -18.66 18.11
C ASP A 164 6.95 -19.18 18.89
N ASP A 165 6.92 -20.45 19.30
CA ASP A 165 8.01 -21.10 20.07
C ASP A 165 9.38 -21.03 19.35
N ASP A 166 9.35 -21.00 18.01
CA ASP A 166 10.54 -20.88 17.17
C ASP A 166 10.99 -19.42 16.96
N GLY A 167 10.42 -18.45 17.69
CA GLY A 167 10.73 -17.03 17.57
C GLY A 167 10.20 -16.37 16.29
N HIS A 168 9.27 -17.02 15.59
CA HIS A 168 8.59 -16.45 14.43
C HIS A 168 7.53 -15.44 14.88
N ILE A 169 7.44 -14.28 14.21
CA ILE A 169 6.44 -13.25 14.53
C ILE A 169 5.30 -13.33 13.52
N CYS A 170 4.11 -13.69 14.01
CA CYS A 170 2.87 -13.62 13.26
C CYS A 170 2.19 -12.29 13.56
N LEU A 171 2.18 -11.35 12.61
CA LEU A 171 1.56 -10.03 12.79
C LEU A 171 0.04 -10.11 12.71
N LYS A 172 -0.64 -9.26 13.48
CA LYS A 172 -2.09 -9.05 13.37
C LYS A 172 -2.49 -8.77 11.91
N LYS A 173 -3.52 -9.50 11.46
CA LYS A 173 -4.07 -9.41 10.12
C LYS A 173 -5.56 -9.74 10.16
N LEU A 174 -6.39 -8.73 9.89
CA LEU A 174 -7.85 -8.90 9.93
C LEU A 174 -8.48 -8.95 8.54
N GLU A 175 -7.78 -8.46 7.52
CA GLU A 175 -8.30 -8.42 6.15
C GLU A 175 -7.59 -9.47 5.26
N PRO A 176 -8.27 -10.57 4.90
CA PRO A 176 -7.66 -11.70 4.19
C PRO A 176 -7.34 -11.38 2.73
N MET A 177 -8.08 -10.46 2.10
CA MET A 177 -7.92 -10.06 0.69
C MET A 177 -7.02 -8.84 0.50
N LEU A 178 -6.36 -8.40 1.56
CA LEU A 178 -5.47 -7.23 1.59
C LEU A 178 -4.03 -7.70 1.79
N ASN A 179 -3.05 -7.04 1.19
CA ASN A 179 -1.64 -7.24 1.58
C ASN A 179 -1.36 -6.66 2.97
N THR A 180 -0.21 -6.99 3.55
CA THR A 180 0.29 -6.20 4.68
C THR A 180 1.01 -5.00 4.10
N PHE A 181 0.74 -3.81 4.62
CA PHE A 181 1.25 -2.55 4.07
C PHE A 181 1.87 -1.67 5.15
N SER A 182 2.58 -0.64 4.73
CA SER A 182 3.09 0.41 5.63
C SER A 182 2.37 1.71 5.32
N LEU A 183 1.80 2.35 6.35
CA LEU A 183 1.02 3.58 6.18
C LEU A 183 1.79 4.69 5.46
N PRO A 184 3.01 5.07 5.91
CA PRO A 184 3.70 6.19 5.30
C PRO A 184 4.17 5.85 3.88
N VAL A 185 4.56 4.59 3.65
CA VAL A 185 5.00 4.15 2.31
C VAL A 185 3.82 4.18 1.35
N SER A 186 2.68 3.60 1.72
CA SER A 186 1.47 3.58 0.87
C SER A 186 1.00 4.99 0.53
N TYR A 187 1.01 5.89 1.52
CA TYR A 187 0.64 7.29 1.33
C TYR A 187 1.60 8.07 0.42
N ILE A 188 2.88 7.73 0.40
CA ILE A 188 3.91 8.44 -0.39
C ILE A 188 4.10 7.80 -1.77
N THR A 189 3.72 6.54 -1.98
CA THR A 189 3.93 5.86 -3.26
C THR A 189 2.65 5.64 -4.07
N TRP A 190 1.46 5.84 -3.48
CA TRP A 190 0.14 5.72 -4.14
C TRP A 190 -0.06 4.42 -4.91
N CYS A 191 0.56 3.33 -4.43
CA CYS A 191 0.59 2.08 -5.18
C CYS A 191 0.47 0.86 -4.26
N ASN A 192 0.35 -0.31 -4.87
CA ASN A 192 0.34 -1.58 -4.15
C ASN A 192 1.67 -1.76 -3.40
N THR A 193 1.58 -1.95 -2.08
CA THR A 193 2.74 -2.27 -1.24
C THR A 193 2.49 -3.60 -0.54
N ASP A 194 3.52 -4.43 -0.49
CA ASP A 194 3.51 -5.68 0.26
C ASP A 194 4.72 -5.68 1.19
N VAL A 195 4.47 -5.58 2.48
CA VAL A 195 5.48 -5.43 3.52
C VAL A 195 5.48 -6.68 4.38
N THR A 196 6.61 -7.39 4.35
CA THR A 196 6.81 -8.63 5.09
C THR A 196 8.03 -8.51 6.00
N THR A 197 7.89 -8.92 7.26
CA THR A 197 9.01 -8.98 8.20
C THR A 197 9.84 -10.25 7.94
N LEU A 198 11.15 -10.08 7.74
CA LEU A 198 12.08 -11.19 7.44
C LEU A 198 13.10 -11.32 8.57
N LEU A 199 12.88 -12.25 9.50
CA LEU A 199 13.79 -12.50 10.63
C LEU A 199 14.72 -13.70 10.43
N SER A 200 14.67 -14.34 9.25
CA SER A 200 15.52 -15.50 8.92
C SER A 200 16.52 -15.15 7.82
N GLY A 201 17.79 -15.51 8.03
CA GLY A 201 18.82 -15.37 6.99
C GLY A 201 18.49 -16.14 5.70
N THR A 202 17.78 -17.26 5.79
CA THR A 202 17.32 -18.02 4.61
C THR A 202 16.26 -17.25 3.84
N ALA A 203 15.29 -16.66 4.55
CA ALA A 203 14.24 -15.85 3.93
C ALA A 203 14.82 -14.60 3.24
N ILE A 204 15.78 -13.93 3.89
CA ILE A 204 16.49 -12.78 3.32
C ILE A 204 17.25 -13.17 2.06
N LYS A 205 18.02 -14.28 2.09
CA LYS A 205 18.73 -14.76 0.89
C LYS A 205 17.79 -15.05 -0.26
N ALA A 206 16.65 -15.69 0.01
CA ALA A 206 15.63 -15.98 -1.00
C ALA A 206 15.07 -14.69 -1.62
N ILE A 207 14.72 -13.70 -0.80
CA ILE A 207 14.19 -12.42 -1.28
C ILE A 207 15.25 -11.62 -2.06
N VAL A 208 16.50 -11.56 -1.58
CA VAL A 208 17.58 -10.89 -2.32
C VAL A 208 17.81 -11.53 -3.68
N SER A 209 17.77 -12.87 -3.76
CA SER A 209 17.85 -13.60 -5.03
C SER A 209 16.67 -13.25 -5.93
N TYR A 210 15.44 -13.28 -5.41
CA TYR A 210 14.24 -12.95 -6.17
C TYR A 210 14.26 -11.53 -6.72
N VAL A 211 14.62 -10.55 -5.89
CA VAL A 211 14.72 -9.14 -6.29
C VAL A 211 15.82 -8.95 -7.34
N THR A 212 16.95 -9.63 -7.17
CA THR A 212 18.04 -9.59 -8.15
C THR A 212 17.62 -10.19 -9.47
N ASP A 213 16.99 -11.36 -9.48
CA ASP A 213 16.44 -11.99 -10.68
C ASP A 213 15.42 -11.06 -11.35
N TYR A 214 14.57 -10.39 -10.57
CA TYR A 214 13.58 -9.45 -11.09
C TYR A 214 14.22 -8.22 -11.75
N ILE A 215 15.18 -7.59 -11.07
CA ILE A 215 15.88 -6.38 -11.57
C ILE A 215 16.76 -6.72 -12.77
N THR A 216 17.40 -7.89 -12.75
CA THR A 216 18.29 -8.35 -13.84
C THR A 216 17.53 -8.98 -15.00
N LYS A 217 16.20 -9.06 -14.95
CA LYS A 217 15.38 -9.50 -16.09
C LYS A 217 15.82 -8.73 -17.33
N PRO A 218 16.27 -9.41 -18.40
CA PRO A 218 16.73 -8.75 -19.59
C PRO A 218 15.57 -7.92 -20.15
N MET A 219 15.81 -6.62 -20.31
CA MET A 219 14.85 -5.75 -20.99
C MET A 219 14.55 -6.32 -22.38
N LEU A 220 13.31 -6.16 -22.85
CA LEU A 220 12.98 -6.40 -24.24
C LEU A 220 13.98 -5.64 -25.11
N LYS A 221 14.55 -6.34 -26.10
CA LYS A 221 15.52 -5.70 -26.99
C LYS A 221 14.80 -4.57 -27.74
N SER A 222 15.45 -3.43 -27.95
CA SER A 222 14.82 -2.26 -28.56
C SER A 222 14.11 -2.57 -29.88
N HIS A 223 14.66 -3.49 -30.70
CA HIS A 223 14.01 -3.90 -31.95
C HIS A 223 12.66 -4.61 -31.74
N GLN A 224 12.48 -5.37 -30.65
CA GLN A 224 11.21 -6.02 -30.33
C GLN A 224 10.17 -4.98 -29.92
N ILE A 225 10.58 -3.96 -29.17
CA ILE A 225 9.73 -2.83 -28.79
C ILE A 225 9.29 -2.06 -30.04
N PHE A 226 10.23 -1.71 -30.92
CA PHE A 226 9.92 -1.00 -32.17
C PHE A 226 9.07 -1.84 -33.13
N SER A 227 9.32 -3.15 -33.23
CA SER A 227 8.50 -4.05 -34.05
C SER A 227 7.06 -4.09 -33.54
N ALA A 228 6.85 -4.24 -32.23
CA ALA A 228 5.51 -4.25 -31.64
C ALA A 228 4.79 -2.91 -31.83
N ALA A 229 5.48 -1.78 -31.63
CA ALA A 229 4.93 -0.45 -31.87
C ALA A 229 4.56 -0.25 -33.35
N TYR A 230 5.41 -0.71 -34.27
CA TYR A 230 5.14 -0.67 -35.70
C TYR A 230 3.94 -1.53 -36.09
N ASP A 231 3.83 -2.75 -35.56
CA ASP A 231 2.71 -3.65 -35.82
C ASP A 231 1.37 -3.05 -35.35
N ILE A 232 1.36 -2.42 -34.16
CA ILE A 232 0.18 -1.70 -33.64
C ILE A 232 -0.16 -0.51 -34.55
N TYR A 233 0.84 0.27 -34.95
CA TYR A 233 0.65 1.40 -35.86
C TYR A 233 0.06 0.96 -37.21
N GLN A 234 0.59 -0.10 -37.82
CA GLN A 234 0.10 -0.65 -39.09
C GLN A 234 -1.35 -1.15 -38.98
N ARG A 235 -1.71 -1.81 -37.87
CA ARG A 235 -3.09 -2.27 -37.63
C ARG A 235 -4.08 -1.12 -37.43
N ASN A 236 -3.61 -0.01 -36.87
CA ASN A 236 -4.44 1.15 -36.54
C ASN A 236 -4.27 2.33 -37.52
N ILE A 237 -3.63 2.11 -38.67
CA ILE A 237 -3.34 3.18 -39.64
C ILE A 237 -4.61 3.92 -40.09
N HIS A 238 -5.74 3.21 -40.17
CA HIS A 238 -7.05 3.77 -40.53
C HIS A 238 -7.66 4.67 -39.43
N LEU A 239 -7.26 4.52 -38.16
CA LEU A 239 -7.69 5.38 -37.05
C LEU A 239 -6.90 6.69 -37.00
N ALA A 240 -5.69 6.72 -37.58
CA ALA A 240 -4.87 7.93 -37.65
C ALA A 240 -5.38 8.94 -38.70
N ASP A 241 -6.12 8.47 -39.73
CA ASP A 241 -6.66 9.30 -40.81
C ASP A 241 -8.00 9.98 -40.49
N THR A 242 -8.69 9.57 -39.41
CA THR A 242 -9.94 10.21 -38.99
C THR A 242 -9.64 11.48 -38.18
N LYS A 243 -9.58 12.62 -38.88
CA LYS A 243 -9.34 13.96 -38.31
C LYS A 243 -10.36 14.43 -37.26
N ASN A 244 -11.48 13.73 -37.08
CA ASN A 244 -12.52 14.15 -36.14
C ASN A 244 -12.48 13.27 -34.89
N ASP A 245 -12.23 13.93 -33.77
CA ASP A 245 -12.25 13.43 -32.39
C ASP A 245 -11.01 12.67 -31.88
N ARG A 246 -9.88 13.41 -31.84
CA ARG A 246 -8.65 13.03 -31.13
C ARG A 246 -8.88 12.55 -29.68
N ILE A 247 -9.92 13.05 -29.01
CA ILE A 247 -10.25 12.69 -27.62
C ILE A 247 -10.88 11.29 -27.53
N GLN A 248 -11.68 10.86 -28.51
CA GLN A 248 -12.27 9.51 -28.52
C GLN A 248 -11.27 8.44 -28.94
N SER A 249 -10.36 8.75 -29.87
CA SER A 249 -9.35 7.80 -30.35
C SER A 249 -8.27 7.49 -29.30
N ALA A 250 -7.93 8.44 -28.42
CA ALA A 250 -6.97 8.23 -27.33
C ALA A 250 -7.49 7.28 -26.24
N ARG A 251 -8.81 7.12 -26.11
CA ARG A 251 -9.43 6.22 -25.12
C ARG A 251 -9.59 4.77 -25.62
N LYS A 252 -9.24 4.48 -26.89
CA LYS A 252 -9.40 3.17 -27.54
C LYS A 252 -8.07 2.41 -27.76
N LEU A 253 -6.95 3.02 -27.42
CA LEU A 253 -5.61 2.39 -27.40
C LEU A 253 -5.28 1.94 -25.99
#